data_AF-A0A6M1Y613-F1
#
_entry.id   AF-A0A6M1Y613-F1
#
_cell.length_a   1.000
_cell.length_b   1.000
_cell.length_c   1.000
_cell.angle_alpha   90.00
_cell.angle_beta   90.00
_cell.angle_gamma   90.00
#
_symmetry.space_group_name_H-M   'P 1'
#
loop_
_entity.id
_entity.type
_entity.pdbx_description
1 polymer ?
#
loop_
_entity_poly.entity_id
_entity_poly.type
_entity_poly.pdbx_seq_one_letter_code
_entity_poly.pdbx_strand_id
1 'polypeptide(L)'
;MVEWISDNGETPHIVVDAAQEGVQVPSQHVRDGKVVLNIGGTATQGLDIGNEFVEFSARFGGVPFPVRIPLRAVLGVYARESGEGMIFTDSEGDPPPGNDGGDGDDSGPRKGPPKLSVVK
;
A
#
# COMPACT_ATOMS: atom_id res chain seq x y z
N MET A 1 -4.97 -0.12 7.52
CA MET A 1 -5.56 0.31 6.23
C MET A 1 -6.27 -0.81 5.51
N VAL A 2 -5.62 -1.98 5.31
CA VAL A 2 -6.27 -3.16 4.70
C VAL A 2 -7.55 -3.55 5.45
N GLU A 3 -7.50 -3.61 6.78
CA GLU A 3 -8.68 -3.87 7.62
C GLU A 3 -9.75 -2.80 7.44
N TRP A 4 -9.39 -1.52 7.49
CA TRP A 4 -10.33 -0.41 7.26
C TRP A 4 -11.05 -0.49 5.90
N ILE A 5 -10.32 -0.76 4.81
CA ILE A 5 -10.92 -0.94 3.48
C ILE A 5 -11.89 -2.13 3.51
N SER A 6 -11.47 -3.25 4.12
CA SER A 6 -12.30 -4.46 4.20
C SER A 6 -13.55 -4.28 5.06
N ASP A 7 -13.45 -3.55 6.18
CA ASP A 7 -14.56 -3.25 7.10
C ASP A 7 -15.61 -2.35 6.45
N ASN A 8 -15.21 -1.51 5.49
CA ASN A 8 -16.12 -0.74 4.65
C ASN A 8 -16.77 -1.56 3.51
N GLY A 9 -16.47 -2.86 3.44
CA GLY A 9 -16.99 -3.75 2.39
C GLY A 9 -16.32 -3.56 1.04
N GLU A 10 -15.17 -2.91 1.00
CA GLU A 10 -14.39 -2.66 -0.22
C GLU A 10 -13.23 -3.66 -0.37
N THR A 11 -12.65 -3.70 -1.57
CA THR A 11 -11.61 -4.67 -1.92
C THR A 11 -10.22 -4.03 -1.90
N PRO A 12 -9.36 -4.37 -0.91
CA PRO A 12 -8.03 -3.80 -0.82
C PRO A 12 -7.11 -4.31 -1.93
N HIS A 13 -6.46 -3.37 -2.62
CA HIS A 13 -5.46 -3.63 -3.64
C HIS A 13 -4.16 -2.90 -3.30
N ILE A 14 -3.02 -3.54 -3.58
CA ILE A 14 -1.70 -2.93 -3.48
C ILE A 14 -1.11 -2.71 -4.87
N VAL A 15 -0.37 -1.63 -5.02
CA VAL A 15 0.47 -1.36 -6.20
C VAL A 15 1.91 -1.65 -5.82
N VAL A 16 2.58 -2.45 -6.63
CA VAL A 16 3.92 -2.95 -6.33
C VAL A 16 4.86 -2.64 -7.49
N ASP A 17 6.05 -2.16 -7.17
CA ASP A 17 7.17 -2.08 -8.11
C ASP A 17 7.78 -3.46 -8.30
N ALA A 18 7.52 -4.08 -9.46
CA ALA A 18 7.97 -5.42 -9.78
C ALA A 18 9.45 -5.49 -10.18
N ALA A 19 10.11 -4.34 -10.37
CA ALA A 19 11.55 -4.30 -10.64
C ALA A 19 12.41 -4.40 -9.37
N GLN A 20 11.81 -4.26 -8.18
CA GLN A 20 12.51 -4.34 -6.91
C GLN A 20 13.01 -5.76 -6.62
N GLU A 21 14.23 -5.84 -6.10
CA GLU A 21 14.82 -7.11 -5.69
C GLU A 21 13.98 -7.78 -4.59
N GLY A 22 13.70 -9.06 -4.77
CA GLY A 22 12.95 -9.89 -3.82
C GLY A 22 11.44 -9.95 -4.10
N VAL A 23 10.93 -9.21 -5.08
CA VAL A 23 9.53 -9.34 -5.52
C VAL A 23 9.34 -10.64 -6.30
N GLN A 24 8.42 -11.47 -5.80
CA GLN A 24 8.04 -12.75 -6.41
C GLN A 24 6.57 -12.72 -6.82
N VAL A 25 6.35 -12.49 -8.11
CA VAL A 25 5.02 -12.47 -8.76
C VAL A 25 5.12 -13.08 -10.16
N PRO A 26 4.01 -13.55 -10.77
CA PRO A 26 4.04 -14.02 -12.14
C PRO A 26 4.33 -12.86 -13.11
N SER A 27 5.46 -12.90 -13.80
CA SER A 27 5.93 -11.85 -14.71
C SER A 27 4.92 -11.45 -15.79
N GLN A 28 4.08 -12.38 -16.25
CA GLN A 28 3.02 -12.14 -17.22
C GLN A 28 1.93 -11.15 -16.74
N HIS A 29 1.84 -10.88 -15.44
CA HIS A 29 0.91 -9.90 -14.85
C HIS A 29 1.56 -8.54 -14.58
N VAL A 30 2.86 -8.41 -14.83
CA VAL A 30 3.60 -7.14 -14.70
C VAL A 30 3.36 -6.28 -15.94
N ARG A 31 3.05 -5.01 -15.73
CA ARG A 31 2.85 -3.99 -16.78
C ARG A 31 3.59 -2.72 -16.38
N ASP A 32 4.42 -2.20 -17.28
CA ASP A 32 5.23 -0.99 -17.04
C ASP A 32 6.04 -1.05 -15.74
N GLY A 33 6.61 -2.22 -15.46
CA GLY A 33 7.39 -2.48 -14.24
C GLY A 33 6.56 -2.56 -12.95
N LYS A 34 5.23 -2.49 -13.03
CA LYS A 34 4.33 -2.55 -11.88
C LYS A 34 3.39 -3.74 -11.93
N VAL A 35 2.91 -4.14 -10.77
CA VAL A 35 1.81 -5.11 -10.65
C VAL A 35 0.83 -4.62 -9.61
N VAL A 36 -0.46 -4.83 -9.88
CA VAL A 36 -1.55 -4.54 -8.94
C VAL A 36 -2.08 -5.86 -8.44
N LEU A 37 -2.16 -6.01 -7.12
CA LEU A 37 -2.56 -7.26 -6.49
C LEU A 37 -3.73 -7.02 -5.54
N ASN A 38 -4.76 -7.84 -5.69
CA ASN A 38 -5.85 -7.93 -4.73
C ASN A 38 -5.34 -8.67 -3.48
N ILE A 39 -5.41 -8.02 -2.33
CA ILE A 39 -5.03 -8.59 -1.03
C ILE A 39 -6.23 -8.74 -0.08
N GLY A 40 -7.45 -8.72 -0.63
CA GLY A 40 -8.67 -9.00 0.12
C GLY A 40 -8.75 -10.47 0.52
N GLY A 41 -9.38 -10.74 1.68
CA GLY A 41 -9.42 -12.08 2.27
C GLY A 41 -10.04 -13.17 1.38
N THR A 42 -10.84 -12.82 0.37
CA THR A 42 -11.42 -13.77 -0.59
C THR A 42 -10.50 -14.10 -1.77
N ALA A 43 -9.51 -13.24 -2.05
CA ALA A 43 -8.58 -13.39 -3.17
C ALA A 43 -7.26 -14.07 -2.78
N THR A 44 -6.96 -14.07 -1.48
CA THR A 44 -5.69 -14.57 -0.93
C THR A 44 -5.92 -15.71 0.04
N GLN A 45 -4.94 -16.62 0.12
CA GLN A 45 -4.86 -17.64 1.17
C GLN A 45 -3.58 -17.42 1.98
N GLY A 46 -3.72 -17.37 3.30
CA GLY A 46 -2.58 -17.19 4.21
C GLY A 46 -1.90 -15.84 4.06
N LEU A 47 -2.68 -14.75 3.95
CA LEU A 47 -2.14 -13.40 3.93
C LEU A 47 -1.43 -13.08 5.24
N ASP A 48 -0.14 -12.83 5.13
CA ASP A 48 0.73 -12.35 6.20
C ASP A 48 1.31 -11.00 5.79
N ILE A 49 1.07 -9.99 6.61
CA ILE A 49 1.62 -8.63 6.44
C ILE A 49 2.61 -8.44 7.58
N GLY A 50 3.86 -8.84 7.32
CA GLY A 50 4.96 -8.69 8.25
C GLY A 50 5.63 -7.31 8.16
N ASN A 51 6.66 -7.12 8.98
CA ASN A 51 7.45 -5.89 8.99
C ASN A 51 8.35 -5.73 7.75
N GLU A 52 8.71 -6.84 7.11
CA GLU A 52 9.65 -6.84 5.97
C GLU A 52 8.98 -7.29 4.67
N PHE A 53 7.97 -8.14 4.75
CA PHE A 53 7.34 -8.76 3.59
C PHE A 53 5.81 -8.79 3.73
N VAL A 54 5.15 -8.73 2.57
CA VAL A 54 3.78 -9.17 2.37
C VAL A 54 3.83 -10.51 1.66
N GLU A 55 3.25 -11.54 2.27
CA GLU A 55 3.29 -12.92 1.78
C GLU A 55 1.88 -13.50 1.71
N PHE A 56 1.54 -14.20 0.62
CA PHE A 56 0.26 -14.89 0.47
C PHE A 56 0.29 -15.85 -0.71
N SER A 57 -0.69 -16.74 -0.81
CA SER A 57 -0.99 -17.48 -2.04
C SER A 57 -2.19 -16.85 -2.74
N ALA A 58 -2.09 -16.63 -4.06
CA ALA A 58 -3.20 -16.12 -4.88
C ALA A 58 -3.30 -16.89 -6.20
N ARG A 59 -4.44 -16.77 -6.88
CA ARG A 59 -4.68 -17.47 -8.16
C ARG A 59 -4.51 -16.51 -9.33
N PHE A 60 -3.65 -16.89 -10.26
CA PHE A 60 -3.41 -16.17 -11.51
C PHE A 60 -3.89 -17.05 -12.66
N GLY A 61 -4.93 -16.62 -13.38
CA GLY A 61 -5.57 -17.47 -14.40
C GLY A 61 -6.12 -18.79 -13.84
N GLY A 62 -6.49 -18.81 -12.55
CA GLY A 62 -6.95 -20.01 -11.85
C GLY A 62 -5.84 -20.91 -11.29
N VAL A 63 -4.57 -20.65 -11.58
CA VAL A 63 -3.43 -21.42 -11.05
C VAL A 63 -2.93 -20.77 -9.74
N PRO A 64 -2.81 -21.52 -8.62
CA PRO A 64 -2.27 -20.97 -7.39
C PRO A 64 -0.77 -20.64 -7.54
N PHE A 65 -0.36 -19.50 -7.00
CA PHE A 65 1.02 -19.02 -7.03
C PHE A 65 1.37 -18.37 -5.68
N PRO A 66 2.51 -18.74 -5.07
CA PRO A 66 2.99 -18.07 -3.87
C PRO A 66 3.56 -16.70 -4.22
N VAL A 67 3.06 -15.67 -3.55
CA VAL A 67 3.46 -14.27 -3.70
C VAL A 67 4.27 -13.86 -2.48
N ARG A 68 5.40 -13.18 -2.72
CA ARG A 68 6.25 -12.58 -1.68
C ARG A 68 6.73 -11.22 -2.15
N ILE A 69 6.51 -10.19 -1.35
CA ILE A 69 6.76 -8.80 -1.73
C ILE A 69 7.47 -8.10 -0.57
N PRO A 70 8.71 -7.61 -0.77
CA PRO A 70 9.35 -6.73 0.21
C PRO A 70 8.49 -5.48 0.44
N LEU A 71 8.36 -5.03 1.69
CA LEU A 71 7.49 -3.90 2.01
C LEU A 71 7.91 -2.62 1.26
N ARG A 72 9.23 -2.42 1.07
CA ARG A 72 9.81 -1.32 0.26
C ARG A 72 9.35 -1.30 -1.20
N ALA A 73 8.87 -2.43 -1.74
CA ALA A 73 8.38 -2.51 -3.11
C ALA A 73 6.89 -2.13 -3.22
N VAL A 74 6.19 -1.95 -2.10
CA VAL A 74 4.78 -1.55 -2.08
C VAL A 74 4.70 -0.03 -2.23
N LEU A 75 4.18 0.41 -3.37
CA LEU A 75 4.05 1.83 -3.72
C LEU A 75 2.77 2.47 -3.17
N GLY A 76 1.80 1.65 -2.78
CA GLY A 76 0.54 2.15 -2.25
C GLY A 76 -0.48 1.04 -2.05
N VAL A 77 -1.55 1.40 -1.35
CA VAL A 77 -2.72 0.56 -1.10
C VAL A 77 -3.97 1.39 -1.29
N TYR A 78 -4.99 0.82 -1.92
CA TYR A 78 -6.25 1.50 -2.20
C TYR A 78 -7.44 0.52 -2.25
N ALA A 79 -8.63 1.05 -2.03
CA ALA A 79 -9.90 0.39 -2.22
C ALA A 79 -10.24 0.38 -3.72
N ARG A 80 -10.49 -0.80 -4.29
CA ARG A 80 -10.75 -0.92 -5.73
C ARG A 80 -11.97 -0.13 -6.19
N GLU A 81 -12.99 -0.06 -5.36
CA GLU A 81 -14.32 0.44 -5.67
C GLU A 81 -14.36 1.97 -5.66
N SER A 82 -13.90 2.59 -4.58
CA SER A 82 -13.84 4.04 -4.43
C SER A 82 -12.58 4.68 -5.01
N GLY A 83 -11.48 3.93 -5.11
CA GLY A 83 -10.16 4.46 -5.41
C GLY A 83 -9.47 5.12 -4.21
N GLU A 84 -10.10 5.14 -3.02
CA GLU A 84 -9.54 5.73 -1.81
C GLU A 84 -8.34 4.92 -1.30
N GLY A 85 -7.27 5.60 -0.91
CA GLY A 85 -6.03 4.90 -0.56
C GLY A 85 -4.89 5.81 -0.13
N MET A 86 -3.75 5.21 0.10
CA MET A 86 -2.48 5.88 0.38
C MET A 86 -1.43 5.45 -0.64
N ILE A 87 -0.63 6.42 -1.09
CA ILE A 87 0.60 6.19 -1.83
C ILE A 87 1.75 6.30 -0.85
N PHE A 88 2.62 5.30 -0.84
CA PHE A 88 3.86 5.33 -0.07
C PHE A 88 4.94 5.98 -0.95
N THR A 89 5.57 7.04 -0.42
CA THR A 89 6.72 7.68 -1.08
C THR A 89 7.95 7.40 -0.24
N ASP A 90 9.12 7.32 -0.88
CA ASP A 90 10.47 7.17 -0.28
C ASP A 90 10.90 8.35 0.62
N SER A 91 9.96 9.12 1.19
CA SER A 91 10.29 10.17 2.14
C SER A 91 10.69 9.53 3.47
N GLU A 92 11.94 9.07 3.54
CA GLU A 92 12.65 8.80 4.77
C GLU A 92 12.52 10.01 5.71
N GLY A 93 11.76 9.86 6.80
CA GLY A 93 11.98 10.66 8.00
C GLY A 93 10.86 11.58 8.50
N ASP A 94 9.58 11.38 8.17
CA ASP A 94 8.53 12.06 8.95
C ASP A 94 8.13 11.18 10.15
N PRO A 95 8.43 11.58 11.41
CA PRO A 95 7.91 10.88 12.57
C PRO A 95 6.37 10.90 12.55
N PRO A 96 5.69 9.92 13.17
CA PRO A 96 4.24 10.00 13.31
C PRO A 96 3.87 11.35 13.95
N PRO A 97 2.80 12.04 13.51
CA PRO A 97 2.43 13.31 14.09
C PRO A 97 2.26 13.13 15.60
N GLY A 98 3.19 13.70 16.35
CA GLY A 98 3.12 13.79 17.79
C GLY A 98 1.86 14.56 18.13
N ASN A 99 1.00 13.95 18.94
CA ASN A 99 -0.24 14.55 19.40
C ASN A 99 0.09 15.59 20.48
N ASP A 100 0.71 16.71 20.10
CA ASP A 100 1.10 17.79 21.01
C ASP A 100 0.02 18.87 21.02
N GLY A 101 -0.92 18.71 21.95
CA GLY A 101 -1.69 19.84 22.44
C GLY A 101 -0.79 20.74 23.27
N GLY A 102 -0.35 21.85 22.69
CA GLY A 102 0.49 22.85 23.36
C GLY A 102 0.42 24.20 22.67
N ASP A 103 -0.27 25.14 23.30
CA ASP A 103 -0.45 26.55 22.96
C ASP A 103 0.90 27.30 22.88
N GLY A 104 1.11 28.17 21.88
CA GLY A 104 2.34 28.96 21.77
C GLY A 104 2.52 29.77 20.48
N ASP A 105 2.54 31.08 20.63
CA ASP A 105 2.50 32.20 19.67
C ASP A 105 3.72 32.38 18.72
N ASP A 106 3.39 32.85 17.51
CA ASP A 106 4.08 33.70 16.51
C ASP A 106 5.50 33.45 15.90
N SER A 107 5.56 33.77 14.60
CA SER A 107 6.68 34.15 13.71
C SER A 107 7.54 33.10 12.97
N GLY A 108 7.35 33.02 11.64
CA GLY A 108 8.21 32.35 10.65
C GLY A 108 7.41 31.73 9.49
N PRO A 109 7.80 31.86 8.19
CA PRO A 109 6.96 31.44 7.07
C PRO A 109 6.92 29.91 6.97
N ARG A 110 5.93 29.30 7.62
CA ARG A 110 5.66 27.86 7.53
C ARG A 110 5.15 27.55 6.13
N LYS A 111 6.00 26.90 5.30
CA LYS A 111 5.55 26.22 4.08
C LYS A 111 4.37 25.32 4.47
N GLY A 112 3.22 25.60 3.87
CA GLY A 112 1.95 24.98 4.23
C GLY A 112 1.97 23.46 4.16
N PRO A 113 0.99 22.80 4.80
CA PRO A 113 0.99 21.35 5.03
C PRO A 113 0.99 20.55 3.73
N PRO A 114 1.46 19.28 3.78
CA PRO A 114 1.55 18.40 2.62
C PRO A 114 0.20 18.22 1.94
N LYS A 115 0.22 18.20 0.61
CA LYS A 115 -0.98 18.15 -0.22
C LYS A 115 -1.46 16.70 -0.35
N LEU A 116 -2.34 16.29 0.57
CA LEU A 116 -3.17 15.11 0.41
C LEU A 116 -3.98 15.26 -0.88
N SER A 117 -3.78 14.34 -1.84
CA SER A 117 -4.55 14.33 -3.07
C SER A 117 -5.53 13.17 -3.03
N VAL A 118 -6.76 13.47 -2.60
CA VAL A 118 -7.91 12.59 -2.78
C VAL A 118 -8.23 12.58 -4.28
N VAL A 119 -8.14 11.42 -4.93
CA VAL A 119 -8.66 11.24 -6.28
C VAL A 119 -10.17 11.03 -6.16
N LYS A 120 -10.97 11.86 -6.84
CA LYS A 120 -12.43 11.83 -6.82
C LYS A 120 -12.99 11.20 -8.09
#